data_AF-A0A6V8K1X7-F1
#
_entry.id   AF-A0A6V8K1X7-F1
#
_cell.length_a   1.000
_cell.length_b   1.000
_cell.length_c   1.000
_cell.angle_alpha   90.00
_cell.angle_beta   90.00
_cell.angle_gamma   90.00
#
_symmetry.space_group_name_H-M   'P 1'
#
loop_
_entity.id
_entity.type
_entity.pdbx_description
1 polymer ?
#
loop_
_entity_poly.entity_id
_entity_poly.type
_entity_poly.pdbx_seq_one_letter_code
_entity_poly.pdbx_strand_id
1 'polypeptide(L)'
;MAAVAPESSSSPRIASFLLARPVWLVGILAALAGAVVTEAFTLLARVAGVPMRAAGVWEERAQDIPVGYIARSVVMWSIGGVVLAVVLARWGRRPARTFVIATVAFTALSLMAPVFARDTAVSTQIVLAATHVLAAAVVISILARRLSAPDVGR
;
A
#
# COMPACT_ATOMS: atom_id res chain seq x y z
N MET A 1 16.14 -41.35 -23.20
CA MET A 1 15.51 -40.12 -23.74
C MET A 1 14.76 -39.46 -22.59
N ALA A 2 15.45 -38.63 -21.81
CA ALA A 2 14.86 -37.91 -20.67
C ALA A 2 14.86 -36.41 -21.02
N ALA A 3 13.67 -35.81 -21.07
CA ALA A 3 13.50 -34.40 -21.34
C ALA A 3 13.93 -33.60 -20.10
N VAL A 4 14.94 -32.74 -20.28
CA VAL A 4 15.31 -31.72 -19.29
C VAL A 4 14.33 -30.56 -19.43
N ALA A 5 13.48 -30.36 -18.42
CA ALA A 5 12.62 -29.19 -18.34
C ALA A 5 13.44 -27.94 -17.98
N PRO A 6 13.12 -26.75 -18.51
CA PRO A 6 13.84 -25.53 -18.17
C PRO A 6 13.39 -25.00 -16.80
N GLU A 7 14.36 -24.89 -15.88
CA GLU A 7 14.22 -24.21 -14.59
C GLU A 7 13.96 -22.70 -14.80
N SER A 8 12.72 -22.25 -14.64
CA SER A 8 12.36 -20.83 -14.66
C SER A 8 12.72 -20.15 -13.33
N SER A 9 14.01 -19.87 -13.10
CA SER A 9 14.52 -19.17 -11.92
C SER A 9 14.71 -17.66 -12.19
N SER A 10 13.63 -16.87 -12.04
CA SER A 10 13.66 -15.40 -12.22
C SER A 10 13.10 -14.58 -11.04
N SER A 11 13.14 -15.11 -9.82
CA SER A 11 12.66 -14.40 -8.61
C SER A 11 13.66 -14.12 -7.45
N PRO A 12 14.96 -14.54 -7.44
CA PRO A 12 15.88 -14.19 -6.33
C PRO A 12 16.52 -12.79 -6.42
N ARG A 13 16.61 -12.20 -7.63
CA ARG A 13 17.36 -10.96 -7.86
C ARG A 13 16.66 -9.73 -7.26
N ILE A 14 15.35 -9.62 -7.43
CA ILE A 14 14.60 -8.43 -6.96
C ILE A 14 14.61 -8.34 -5.43
N ALA A 15 14.46 -9.48 -4.75
CA ALA A 15 14.54 -9.54 -3.30
C ALA A 15 15.91 -9.09 -2.77
N SER A 16 17.01 -9.63 -3.34
CA SER A 16 18.37 -9.27 -2.91
C SER A 16 18.72 -7.79 -3.16
N PHE A 17 18.26 -7.20 -4.28
CA PHE A 17 18.48 -5.78 -4.57
C PHE A 17 17.80 -4.83 -3.56
N LEU A 18 16.61 -5.16 -3.07
CA LEU A 18 15.88 -4.30 -2.11
C LEU A 18 16.48 -4.35 -0.71
N LEU A 19 17.13 -5.45 -0.33
CA LEU A 19 17.74 -5.63 0.99
C LEU A 19 19.02 -4.79 1.17
N ALA A 20 19.72 -4.46 0.07
CA ALA A 20 20.97 -3.67 0.11
C ALA A 20 20.77 -2.14 0.10
N ARG A 21 19.55 -1.64 -0.12
CA ARG A 21 19.27 -0.19 -0.28
C ARG A 21 19.06 0.54 1.06
N PRO A 22 18.84 1.85 1.13
CA PRO A 22 18.37 2.46 2.37
C PRO A 22 16.83 2.34 2.50
N VAL A 23 16.31 2.28 3.73
CA VAL A 23 14.87 2.08 4.01
C VAL A 23 14.00 3.16 3.37
N TRP A 24 14.46 4.43 3.34
CA TRP A 24 13.71 5.53 2.73
C TRP A 24 13.49 5.31 1.22
N LEU A 25 14.49 4.79 0.50
CA LEU A 25 14.38 4.54 -0.93
C LEU A 25 13.40 3.40 -1.21
N VAL A 26 13.49 2.32 -0.43
CA VAL A 26 12.53 1.20 -0.50
C VAL A 26 11.12 1.70 -0.18
N GLY A 27 10.97 2.63 0.77
CA GLY A 27 9.71 3.26 1.11
C GLY A 27 9.11 4.07 -0.04
N ILE A 28 9.91 4.88 -0.74
CA ILE A 28 9.45 5.61 -1.94
C ILE A 28 8.97 4.64 -3.01
N LEU A 29 9.75 3.61 -3.32
CA LEU A 29 9.38 2.61 -4.32
C LEU A 29 8.11 1.84 -3.93
N ALA A 30 7.95 1.51 -2.65
CA ALA A 30 6.76 0.86 -2.13
C ALA A 30 5.52 1.75 -2.29
N ALA A 31 5.63 3.04 -1.95
CA ALA A 31 4.54 4.01 -2.10
C ALA A 31 4.12 4.18 -3.57
N LEU A 32 5.08 4.29 -4.49
CA LEU A 32 4.82 4.36 -5.93
C LEU A 32 4.16 3.09 -6.45
N ALA A 33 4.65 1.91 -6.07
CA ALA A 33 4.03 0.64 -6.44
C ALA A 33 2.59 0.54 -5.91
N GLY A 34 2.36 0.92 -4.65
CA GLY A 34 1.03 0.98 -4.06
C GLY A 34 0.10 1.92 -4.82
N ALA A 35 0.58 3.11 -5.19
CA ALA A 35 -0.19 4.10 -5.94
C ALA A 35 -0.58 3.58 -7.34
N VAL A 36 0.34 2.92 -8.05
CA VAL A 36 0.05 2.32 -9.36
C VAL A 36 -0.98 1.20 -9.25
N VAL A 37 -0.80 0.26 -8.30
CA VAL A 37 -1.70 -0.88 -8.12
C VAL A 37 -3.12 -0.42 -7.77
N THR A 38 -3.24 0.53 -6.85
CA THR A 38 -4.53 1.04 -6.39
C THR A 38 -5.24 1.85 -7.46
N GLU A 39 -4.52 2.72 -8.17
CA GLU A 39 -5.12 3.50 -9.25
C GLU A 39 -5.60 2.57 -10.38
N ALA A 40 -4.78 1.60 -10.79
CA ALA A 40 -5.17 0.60 -11.79
C ALA A 40 -6.43 -0.17 -11.36
N PHE A 41 -6.52 -0.57 -10.09
CA PHE A 41 -7.72 -1.18 -9.54
C PHE A 41 -8.95 -0.27 -9.64
N THR A 42 -8.81 1.02 -9.31
CA THR A 42 -9.94 1.95 -9.42
C THR A 42 -10.33 2.28 -10.86
N LEU A 43 -9.38 2.26 -11.80
CA LEU A 43 -9.68 2.39 -13.22
C LEU A 43 -10.50 1.18 -13.71
N LEU A 44 -10.14 -0.03 -13.29
CA LEU A 44 -10.94 -1.23 -13.58
C LEU A 44 -12.34 -1.13 -12.98
N ALA A 45 -12.48 -0.60 -11.76
CA ALA A 45 -13.78 -0.38 -11.14
C ALA A 45 -14.65 0.61 -11.94
N ARG A 46 -14.06 1.70 -12.45
CA ARG A 46 -14.77 2.65 -13.34
C ARG A 46 -15.24 1.98 -14.62
N VAL A 47 -14.38 1.17 -15.25
CA VAL A 47 -14.74 0.39 -16.46
C VAL A 47 -15.87 -0.59 -16.17
N ALA A 48 -15.91 -1.16 -14.96
CA ALA A 48 -17.01 -2.01 -14.49
C ALA A 48 -18.29 -1.24 -14.10
N GLY A 49 -18.34 0.08 -14.28
CA GLY A 49 -19.52 0.91 -14.02
C GLY A 49 -19.69 1.38 -12.58
N VAL A 50 -18.65 1.26 -11.73
CA VAL A 50 -18.71 1.82 -10.37
C VAL A 50 -18.73 3.35 -10.46
N PRO A 51 -19.67 4.04 -9.79
CA PRO A 51 -19.87 5.48 -9.96
C PRO A 51 -18.69 6.31 -9.47
N MET A 52 -17.85 5.78 -8.56
CA MET A 52 -16.68 6.46 -8.01
C MET A 52 -17.00 7.85 -7.47
N ARG A 53 -18.08 7.93 -6.71
CA ARG A 53 -18.52 9.11 -5.97
C ARG A 53 -18.52 8.79 -4.49
N ALA A 54 -17.93 9.64 -3.68
CA ALA A 54 -17.92 9.48 -2.23
C ALA A 54 -18.15 10.81 -1.53
N ALA A 55 -18.87 10.76 -0.40
CA ALA A 55 -18.99 11.89 0.50
C ALA A 55 -17.82 11.85 1.49
N GLY A 56 -17.10 12.96 1.64
CA GLY A 56 -16.17 13.14 2.75
C GLY A 56 -16.87 13.10 4.10
N VAL A 57 -16.11 12.86 5.17
CA VAL A 57 -16.62 12.85 6.57
C VAL A 57 -17.30 14.17 6.95
N TRP A 58 -16.95 15.26 6.27
CA TRP A 58 -17.45 16.61 6.49
C TRP A 58 -18.29 17.16 5.32
N GLU A 59 -18.66 16.31 4.37
CA GLU A 59 -19.39 16.73 3.17
C GLU A 59 -20.81 16.16 3.18
N GLU A 60 -21.80 17.00 2.88
CA GLU A 60 -23.22 16.62 2.85
C GLU A 60 -23.61 15.86 1.58
N ARG A 61 -22.76 15.84 0.54
CA ARG A 61 -23.04 15.19 -0.74
C ARG A 61 -21.82 14.48 -1.27
N ALA A 62 -22.06 13.33 -1.91
CA ALA A 62 -21.01 12.62 -2.60
C ALA A 62 -20.48 13.41 -3.79
N GLN A 63 -19.17 13.61 -3.82
CA GLN A 63 -18.44 14.24 -4.91
C GLN A 63 -17.78 13.19 -5.80
N ASP A 64 -17.55 13.54 -7.06
CA ASP A 64 -16.81 12.68 -7.99
C ASP A 64 -15.36 12.55 -7.52
N ILE A 65 -14.88 11.30 -7.46
CA ILE A 65 -13.47 11.01 -7.22
C ILE A 65 -12.77 11.13 -8.57
N PRO A 66 -11.89 12.13 -8.80
CA PRO A 66 -11.20 12.26 -10.08
C PRO A 66 -10.14 11.16 -10.25
N VAL A 67 -9.79 10.88 -11.51
CA VAL A 67 -8.67 9.99 -11.84
C VAL A 67 -7.38 10.55 -11.26
N GLY A 68 -6.54 9.68 -10.70
CA GLY A 68 -5.29 10.02 -10.02
C GLY A 68 -5.45 10.48 -8.57
N TYR A 69 -6.68 10.69 -8.08
CA TYR A 69 -6.90 11.06 -6.67
C TYR A 69 -6.43 9.97 -5.70
N ILE A 70 -6.67 8.71 -6.05
CA ILE A 70 -6.28 7.55 -5.24
C ILE A 70 -4.76 7.41 -5.25
N ALA A 71 -4.12 7.43 -6.43
CA ALA A 71 -2.66 7.42 -6.54
C ALA A 71 -2.00 8.51 -5.66
N ARG A 72 -2.48 9.76 -5.78
CA ARG A 72 -1.97 10.89 -5.00
C ARG A 72 -2.14 10.68 -3.49
N SER A 73 -3.32 10.21 -3.09
CA SER A 73 -3.63 9.95 -1.67
C SER A 73 -2.71 8.87 -1.10
N VAL A 74 -2.47 7.79 -1.84
CA VAL A 74 -1.55 6.72 -1.42
C VAL A 74 -0.14 7.25 -1.23
N VAL A 75 0.38 8.05 -2.17
CA VAL A 75 1.72 8.65 -2.02
C VAL A 75 1.78 9.54 -0.79
N MET A 76 0.81 10.45 -0.62
CA MET A 76 0.76 11.39 0.50
C MET A 76 0.71 10.68 1.86
N TRP A 77 -0.22 9.73 2.03
CA TRP A 77 -0.38 9.00 3.29
C TRP A 77 0.78 8.03 3.57
N SER A 78 1.46 7.53 2.53
CA SER A 78 2.63 6.67 2.70
C SER A 78 3.82 7.40 3.33
N ILE A 79 3.91 8.73 3.24
CA ILE A 79 5.01 9.52 3.82
C ILE A 79 5.14 9.22 5.32
N GLY A 80 4.04 9.26 6.07
CA GLY A 80 4.04 8.97 7.51
C GLY A 80 4.51 7.55 7.82
N GLY A 81 4.06 6.56 7.02
CA GLY A 81 4.50 5.17 7.15
C GLY A 81 5.99 5.00 6.86
N VAL A 82 6.52 5.66 5.82
CA VAL A 82 7.95 5.60 5.48
C VAL A 82 8.80 6.26 6.57
N VAL A 83 8.38 7.40 7.10
CA VAL A 83 9.06 8.06 8.23
C VAL A 83 9.08 7.13 9.45
N LEU A 84 7.93 6.55 9.80
CA LEU A 84 7.84 5.58 10.90
C LEU A 84 8.78 4.38 10.68
N ALA A 85 8.85 3.85 9.45
CA ALA A 85 9.75 2.74 9.11
C ALA A 85 11.23 3.14 9.28
N VAL A 86 11.62 4.33 8.84
CA VAL A 86 13.00 4.85 9.00
C VAL A 86 13.36 5.03 10.47
N VAL A 87 12.46 5.60 11.27
CA VAL A 87 12.63 5.77 12.72
C VAL A 87 12.80 4.41 13.40
N LEU A 88 11.92 3.44 13.09
CA LEU A 88 11.99 2.11 13.66
C LEU A 88 13.24 1.36 13.21
N ALA A 89 13.68 1.49 11.96
CA ALA A 89 14.93 0.89 11.49
C ALA A 89 16.15 1.40 12.27
N ARG A 90 16.12 2.66 12.71
CA ARG A 90 17.26 3.31 13.37
C ARG A 90 17.31 3.06 14.88
N TRP A 91 16.15 2.93 15.53
CA TRP A 91 16.05 2.87 17.01
C TRP A 91 15.19 1.72 17.56
N GLY A 92 14.52 0.96 16.71
CA GLY A 92 13.59 -0.09 17.13
C GLY A 92 14.29 -1.37 17.56
N ARG A 93 13.85 -1.95 18.68
CA ARG A 93 14.31 -3.28 19.14
C ARG A 93 13.79 -4.43 18.27
N ARG A 94 12.60 -4.26 17.67
CA ARG A 94 11.92 -5.23 16.77
C ARG A 94 11.22 -4.47 15.63
N PRO A 95 11.97 -3.83 14.72
CA PRO A 95 11.46 -2.81 13.80
C PRO A 95 10.29 -3.29 12.94
N ALA A 96 10.43 -4.47 12.30
CA ALA A 96 9.40 -5.02 11.44
C ALA A 96 8.08 -5.30 12.19
N ARG A 97 8.15 -5.91 13.37
CA ARG A 97 6.96 -6.26 14.16
C ARG A 97 6.21 -5.02 14.62
N THR A 98 6.92 -4.03 15.14
CA THR A 98 6.29 -2.77 15.59
C THR A 98 5.66 -2.02 14.42
N PHE A 99 6.35 -1.97 13.27
CA PHE A 99 5.84 -1.34 12.06
C PHE A 99 4.54 -1.98 11.57
N VAL A 100 4.50 -3.32 11.48
CA VAL A 100 3.30 -4.05 11.04
C VAL A 100 2.13 -3.80 11.98
N ILE A 101 2.33 -3.88 13.30
CA ILE A 101 1.24 -3.65 14.27
C ILE A 101 0.68 -2.22 14.12
N ALA A 102 1.55 -1.22 14.06
CA ALA A 102 1.13 0.17 13.95
C ALA A 102 0.37 0.45 12.63
N THR A 103 0.90 -0.04 11.51
CA THR A 103 0.30 0.17 10.18
C THR A 103 -0.99 -0.63 9.98
N VAL A 104 -1.11 -1.82 10.56
CA VAL A 104 -2.38 -2.58 10.56
C VAL A 104 -3.45 -1.85 11.37
N ALA A 105 -3.10 -1.33 12.56
CA ALA A 105 -4.03 -0.50 13.34
C ALA A 105 -4.47 0.76 12.58
N PHE A 106 -3.52 1.43 11.92
CA PHE A 106 -3.82 2.60 11.08
C PHE A 106 -4.69 2.24 9.88
N THR A 107 -4.47 1.08 9.26
CA THR A 107 -5.30 0.59 8.15
C THR A 107 -6.72 0.31 8.62
N ALA A 108 -6.89 -0.33 9.79
CA ALA A 108 -8.22 -0.55 10.38
C ALA A 108 -8.95 0.78 10.64
N LEU A 109 -8.25 1.78 11.18
CA LEU A 109 -8.79 3.13 11.35
C LEU A 109 -9.18 3.76 10.00
N SER A 110 -8.33 3.59 8.98
CA SER A 110 -8.58 4.10 7.64
C SER A 110 -9.80 3.46 6.98
N LEU A 111 -10.12 2.20 7.29
CA LEU A 111 -11.30 1.50 6.79
C LEU A 111 -12.61 2.00 7.43
N MET A 112 -12.54 2.69 8.57
CA MET A 112 -13.74 3.28 9.16
C MET A 112 -14.36 4.33 8.23
N ALA A 113 -13.54 5.11 7.52
CA ALA A 113 -14.04 6.14 6.61
C ALA A 113 -14.98 5.58 5.52
N PRO A 114 -14.57 4.59 4.69
CA PRO A 114 -15.49 4.01 3.70
C PRO A 114 -16.66 3.26 4.30
N VAL A 115 -16.50 2.64 5.48
CA VAL A 115 -17.59 1.90 6.16
C VAL A 115 -18.70 2.82 6.66
N PHE A 116 -18.36 4.03 7.12
CA PHE A 116 -19.33 4.98 7.68
C PHE A 116 -19.82 6.05 6.68
N ALA A 117 -19.41 5.98 5.41
CA ALA A 117 -19.78 6.95 4.39
C ALA A 117 -21.23 6.75 3.88
N ARG A 118 -22.23 7.22 4.65
CA ARG A 118 -23.66 6.94 4.41
C ARG A 118 -24.19 7.37 3.04
N ASP A 119 -23.72 8.49 2.50
CA ASP A 119 -24.14 9.01 1.19
C ASP A 119 -23.27 8.49 0.02
N THR A 120 -22.50 7.44 0.25
CA THR A 120 -21.64 6.80 -0.76
C THR A 120 -22.27 5.48 -1.19
N ALA A 121 -22.40 5.25 -2.50
CA ALA A 121 -22.90 3.99 -3.03
C ALA A 121 -22.08 2.80 -2.48
N VAL A 122 -22.75 1.71 -2.10
CA VAL A 122 -22.11 0.51 -1.51
C VAL A 122 -20.98 -0.03 -2.41
N SER A 123 -21.17 -0.01 -3.73
CA SER A 123 -20.13 -0.39 -4.69
C SER A 123 -18.88 0.48 -4.58
N THR A 124 -19.02 1.80 -4.45
CA THR A 124 -17.89 2.71 -4.21
C THR A 124 -17.27 2.47 -2.84
N GLN A 125 -18.07 2.26 -1.78
CA GLN A 125 -17.53 1.94 -0.45
C GLN A 125 -16.65 0.69 -0.47
N ILE A 126 -17.12 -0.39 -1.13
CA ILE A 126 -16.37 -1.64 -1.31
C ILE A 126 -15.07 -1.38 -2.06
N VAL A 127 -15.11 -0.63 -3.17
CA VAL A 127 -13.91 -0.29 -3.94
C VAL A 127 -12.92 0.52 -3.11
N LEU A 128 -13.38 1.50 -2.33
CA LEU A 128 -12.53 2.29 -1.45
C LEU A 128 -11.90 1.45 -0.35
N ALA A 129 -12.69 0.60 0.32
CA ALA A 129 -12.20 -0.33 1.33
C ALA A 129 -11.15 -1.29 0.74
N ALA A 130 -11.43 -1.90 -0.42
CA ALA A 130 -10.50 -2.77 -1.12
C ALA A 130 -9.21 -2.04 -1.52
N THR A 131 -9.31 -0.78 -1.94
CA THR A 131 -8.16 0.06 -2.27
C THR A 131 -7.25 0.29 -1.07
N HIS A 132 -7.81 0.54 0.12
CA HIS A 132 -7.01 0.64 1.36
C HIS A 132 -6.28 -0.66 1.68
N VAL A 133 -6.96 -1.80 1.55
CA VAL A 133 -6.36 -3.12 1.78
C VAL A 133 -5.25 -3.40 0.77
N LEU A 134 -5.44 -3.09 -0.52
CA LEU A 134 -4.43 -3.25 -1.56
C LEU A 134 -3.21 -2.36 -1.30
N ALA A 135 -3.43 -1.08 -0.98
CA ALA A 135 -2.35 -0.15 -0.63
C ALA A 135 -1.54 -0.70 0.56
N ALA A 136 -2.22 -1.08 1.63
CA ALA A 136 -1.63 -1.62 2.84
C ALA A 136 -0.85 -2.91 2.54
N ALA A 137 -1.46 -3.86 1.84
CA ALA A 137 -0.83 -5.13 1.49
C ALA A 137 0.47 -4.94 0.71
N VAL A 138 0.49 -4.05 -0.29
CA VAL A 138 1.69 -3.76 -1.09
C VAL A 138 2.75 -3.05 -0.25
N VAL A 139 2.40 -1.90 0.35
CA VAL A 139 3.36 -1.03 1.02
C VAL A 139 3.91 -1.68 2.29
N ILE A 140 3.04 -2.24 3.14
CA ILE A 140 3.42 -2.85 4.41
C ILE A 140 4.29 -4.08 4.15
N SER A 141 3.94 -4.93 3.18
CA SER A 141 4.75 -6.12 2.89
C SER A 141 6.15 -5.78 2.42
N ILE A 142 6.30 -4.77 1.55
CA ILE A 142 7.62 -4.35 1.05
C ILE A 142 8.47 -3.78 2.20
N LEU A 143 7.92 -2.85 2.99
CA LEU A 143 8.64 -2.24 4.11
C LEU A 143 8.94 -3.23 5.23
N ALA A 144 7.98 -4.09 5.60
CA ALA A 144 8.17 -5.10 6.64
C ALA A 144 9.26 -6.12 6.26
N ARG A 145 9.26 -6.61 5.01
CA ARG A 145 10.35 -7.46 4.50
C ARG A 145 11.69 -6.75 4.61
N ARG A 146 11.73 -5.45 4.32
CA ARG A 146 12.97 -4.70 4.42
C ARG A 146 13.44 -4.48 5.86
N LEU A 147 12.53 -4.18 6.78
CA LEU A 147 12.85 -4.01 8.20
C LEU A 147 13.29 -5.31 8.88
N SER A 148 12.95 -6.47 8.30
CA SER A 148 13.42 -7.78 8.76
C SER A 148 14.78 -8.17 8.17
N ALA A 149 15.29 -7.41 7.20
CA ALA A 149 16.59 -7.66 6.59
C ALA A 149 17.72 -7.30 7.56
N PRO A 150 18.79 -8.11 7.62
CA PRO A 150 20.03 -7.69 8.28
C PRO A 150 20.56 -6.41 7.63
N ASP A 151 20.99 -5.43 8.43
CA ASP A 151 21.67 -4.24 7.94
C ASP A 151 23.00 -4.67 7.28
N VAL A 152 23.09 -4.64 5.94
CA VAL A 152 24.31 -5.00 5.18
C VAL A 152 25.36 -3.88 5.23
N GLY A 153 25.48 -3.16 6.35
CA GLY A 153 26.25 -1.91 6.41
C GLY A 153 26.70 -1.46 7.79
N ARG A 154 26.79 -2.35 8.77
CA ARG A 154 27.56 -2.12 10.00
C ARG A 154 28.50 -3.29 10.26
#